data_AF-A0A2E1EAX5-F1
#
_entry.id   AF-A0A2E1EAX5-F1
#
_cell.length_a   1.000
_cell.length_b   1.000
_cell.length_c   1.000
_cell.angle_alpha   90.00
_cell.angle_beta   90.00
_cell.angle_gamma   90.00
#
_symmetry.space_group_name_H-M   'P 1'
#
loop_
_entity.id
_entity.type
_entity.pdbx_description
1 polymer ?
#
loop_
_entity_poly.entity_id
_entity_poly.type
_entity_poly.pdbx_seq_one_letter_code
_entity_poly.pdbx_strand_id
1 'polypeptide(L)'
;MKKLLTLFILIPFITIAQWNYGNTSKKRGVYANGKIEFREINDFEFKLIKYRNLDIEFSINSGYFKKNSGYYYVVIRVLDKNFRVLESETMNGNYKILELKDIAKNDKYKVEDFLKILRKDISCIVTIKNNNKIIQGFSSLEGSPQAINYVLRW
;
A
#
# COMPACT_ATOMS: atom_id res chain seq x y z
N MET A 1 47.85 32.18 3.56
CA MET A 1 47.00 31.14 4.18
C MET A 1 45.53 31.49 3.92
N LYS A 2 44.87 30.85 2.95
CA LYS A 2 43.42 31.00 2.73
C LYS A 2 42.70 29.89 3.47
N LYS A 3 42.01 30.23 4.57
CA LYS A 3 41.12 29.29 5.28
C LYS A 3 39.86 29.12 4.42
N LEU A 4 39.68 27.95 3.81
CA LEU A 4 38.39 27.57 3.23
C LEU A 4 37.43 27.30 4.39
N LEU A 5 36.40 28.14 4.53
CA LEU A 5 35.25 27.84 5.37
C LEU A 5 34.31 26.95 4.56
N THR A 6 34.33 25.65 4.82
CA THR A 6 33.37 24.71 4.24
C THR A 6 32.05 24.85 5.01
N LEU A 7 31.10 25.57 4.41
CA LEU A 7 29.75 25.68 4.95
C LEU A 7 28.98 24.39 4.64
N PHE A 8 28.79 23.53 5.65
CA PHE A 8 27.90 22.38 5.56
C PHE A 8 26.45 22.88 5.57
N ILE A 9 25.83 22.97 4.40
CA ILE A 9 24.38 23.21 4.30
C ILE A 9 23.70 21.86 4.61
N LEU A 10 23.27 21.71 5.86
CA LEU A 10 22.31 20.68 6.26
C LEU A 10 20.96 21.02 5.62
N ILE A 11 20.67 20.43 4.46
CA ILE A 11 19.32 20.45 3.90
C ILE A 11 18.49 19.51 4.79
N PRO A 12 17.50 20.00 5.56
CA PRO A 12 16.58 19.10 6.23
C PRO A 12 15.86 18.32 5.13
N PHE A 13 16.01 17.00 5.10
CA PHE A 13 15.16 16.14 4.29
C PHE A 13 13.74 16.35 4.80
N ILE A 14 12.96 17.18 4.10
CA ILE A 14 11.51 17.25 4.29
C ILE A 14 11.01 15.90 3.79
N THR A 15 10.90 14.95 4.70
CA THR A 15 10.26 13.67 4.45
C THR A 15 8.77 13.95 4.23
N ILE A 16 8.40 14.20 2.98
CA ILE A 16 6.99 14.32 2.61
C ILE A 16 6.39 12.94 2.84
N ALA A 17 5.51 12.81 3.82
CA ALA A 17 4.82 11.55 4.09
C ALA A 17 4.16 11.07 2.78
N GLN A 18 4.56 9.90 2.29
CA GLN A 18 3.98 9.29 1.08
C GLN A 18 2.53 8.86 1.29
N TRP A 19 2.13 8.73 2.56
CA TRP A 19 0.80 8.35 2.96
C TRP A 19 -0.04 9.56 3.37
N ASN A 20 -1.17 9.76 2.69
CA ASN A 20 -2.19 10.72 3.11
C ASN A 20 -3.33 10.01 3.82
N TYR A 21 -4.01 10.70 4.73
CA TYR A 21 -5.17 10.17 5.44
C TYR A 21 -6.11 11.30 5.83
N GLY A 22 -7.37 10.95 6.09
CA GLY A 22 -8.37 11.92 6.51
C GLY A 22 -9.79 11.37 6.49
N ASN A 23 -10.75 12.28 6.49
CA ASN A 23 -12.18 11.94 6.46
C ASN A 23 -12.68 11.83 5.02
N THR A 24 -13.53 10.84 4.76
CA THR A 24 -14.26 10.72 3.49
C THR A 24 -15.13 11.96 3.25
N SER A 25 -15.46 12.25 1.99
CA SER A 25 -16.25 13.44 1.61
C SER A 25 -17.60 13.56 2.32
N LYS A 26 -18.20 12.44 2.72
CA LYS A 26 -19.46 12.40 3.48
C LYS A 26 -19.28 12.47 5.00
N LYS A 27 -18.05 12.60 5.52
CA LYS A 27 -17.66 12.48 6.95
C LYS A 27 -18.20 11.22 7.65
N ARG A 28 -18.59 10.19 6.89
CA ARG A 28 -19.14 8.92 7.40
C ARG A 28 -18.11 7.79 7.43
N GLY A 29 -16.84 8.14 7.25
CA GLY A 29 -15.73 7.20 7.15
C GLY A 29 -14.40 7.93 7.12
N VAL A 30 -13.33 7.17 7.32
CA VAL A 30 -11.95 7.60 7.24
C VAL A 30 -11.22 6.84 6.14
N TYR A 31 -10.13 7.43 5.64
CA TYR A 31 -9.30 6.81 4.63
C TYR A 31 -7.81 7.01 4.92
N ALA A 32 -7.00 6.15 4.33
CA ALA A 32 -5.58 6.34 4.12
C ALA A 32 -5.21 5.85 2.72
N ASN A 33 -4.28 6.52 2.04
CA ASN A 33 -3.74 6.04 0.78
C ASN A 33 -2.22 6.23 0.73
N GLY A 34 -1.56 5.36 -0.01
CA GLY A 34 -0.12 5.37 -0.20
C GLY A 34 0.22 5.00 -1.64
N LYS A 35 1.04 5.81 -2.30
CA LYS A 35 1.41 5.59 -3.71
C LYS A 35 2.20 4.27 -3.88
N ILE A 36 2.03 3.61 -5.01
CA ILE A 36 2.89 2.50 -5.46
C ILE A 36 3.48 2.91 -6.81
N GLU A 37 4.80 2.94 -6.89
CA GLU A 37 5.53 3.38 -8.07
C GLU A 37 5.90 2.18 -8.93
N PHE A 38 5.33 2.11 -10.13
CA PHE A 38 5.76 1.18 -11.18
C PHE A 38 6.53 1.96 -12.24
N ARG A 39 7.55 1.34 -12.84
CA ARG A 39 8.46 1.99 -13.79
C ARG A 39 7.76 2.71 -14.96
N GLU A 40 6.61 2.19 -15.39
CA GLU A 40 5.88 2.66 -16.59
C GLU A 40 4.44 3.13 -16.28
N ILE A 41 3.98 3.00 -15.02
CA ILE A 41 2.58 3.25 -14.66
C ILE A 41 2.53 3.95 -13.30
N ASN A 42 2.01 5.17 -13.29
CA ASN A 42 2.05 6.05 -12.11
C ASN A 42 0.67 6.28 -11.47
N ASP A 43 -0.29 5.40 -11.69
CA ASP A 43 -1.66 5.51 -11.16
C ASP A 43 -1.98 4.52 -10.02
N PHE A 44 -0.98 3.77 -9.55
CA PHE A 44 -1.18 2.78 -8.50
C PHE A 44 -1.12 3.42 -7.11
N GLU A 45 -2.11 3.08 -6.28
CA GLU A 45 -2.12 3.41 -4.85
C GLU A 45 -2.66 2.23 -4.02
N PHE A 46 -2.11 2.05 -2.84
CA PHE A 46 -2.84 1.41 -1.75
C PHE A 46 -3.95 2.34 -1.29
N LYS A 47 -5.12 1.79 -1.02
CA LYS A 47 -6.22 2.51 -0.40
C LYS A 47 -6.81 1.72 0.74
N LEU A 48 -6.93 2.37 1.89
CA LEU A 48 -7.66 1.90 3.05
C LEU A 48 -8.87 2.78 3.25
N ILE A 49 -10.03 2.19 3.49
CA ILE A 49 -11.25 2.90 3.83
C ILE A 49 -11.94 2.18 4.97
N LYS A 50 -12.46 2.93 5.93
CA LYS A 50 -13.36 2.40 6.97
C LYS A 50 -14.58 3.30 7.08
N TYR A 51 -15.76 2.71 6.99
CA TYR A 51 -17.04 3.38 7.20
C TYR A 51 -17.69 2.89 8.48
N ARG A 52 -18.60 3.69 9.05
CA ARG A 52 -19.14 3.42 10.39
C ARG A 52 -19.87 2.07 10.39
N ASN A 53 -19.53 1.21 11.35
CA ASN A 53 -20.10 -0.14 11.48
C ASN A 53 -19.85 -1.06 10.27
N LEU A 54 -18.84 -0.78 9.46
CA LEU A 54 -18.39 -1.64 8.36
C LEU A 54 -16.93 -2.04 8.57
N ASP A 55 -16.58 -3.21 8.06
CA ASP A 55 -15.20 -3.71 8.07
C ASP A 55 -14.29 -2.79 7.25
N ILE A 56 -12.99 -2.87 7.56
CA ILE A 56 -11.98 -2.13 6.79
C ILE A 56 -11.85 -2.70 5.38
N GLU A 57 -11.88 -1.83 4.38
CA GLU A 57 -11.53 -2.19 3.02
C GLU A 57 -10.08 -1.82 2.75
N PHE A 58 -9.31 -2.78 2.24
CA PHE A 58 -7.97 -2.58 1.74
C PHE A 58 -7.91 -2.97 0.26
N SER A 59 -7.43 -2.08 -0.59
CA SER A 59 -7.35 -2.31 -2.02
C SER A 59 -6.07 -1.74 -2.62
N ILE A 60 -5.75 -2.22 -3.82
CA ILE A 60 -4.85 -1.57 -4.75
C ILE A 60 -5.70 -0.93 -5.84
N ASN A 61 -5.64 0.39 -5.99
CA ASN A 61 -6.33 1.09 -7.07
C ASN A 61 -5.37 1.35 -8.21
N SER A 62 -5.86 1.18 -9.44
CA SER A 62 -5.21 1.57 -10.70
C SER A 62 -6.16 1.21 -11.84
N GLY A 63 -6.17 2.00 -12.91
CA GLY A 63 -6.85 1.68 -14.16
C GLY A 63 -6.36 0.39 -14.82
N TYR A 64 -5.25 -0.19 -14.33
CA TYR A 64 -4.77 -1.51 -14.70
C TYR A 64 -5.78 -2.63 -14.38
N PHE A 65 -6.51 -2.51 -13.27
CA PHE A 65 -7.45 -3.55 -12.81
C PHE A 65 -8.80 -3.44 -13.53
N LYS A 66 -9.02 -4.35 -14.49
CA LYS A 66 -10.27 -4.46 -15.25
C LYS A 66 -11.05 -5.72 -14.87
N LYS A 67 -12.38 -5.58 -14.71
CA LYS A 67 -13.29 -6.67 -14.29
C LYS A 67 -13.19 -7.92 -15.17
N ASN A 68 -12.98 -7.75 -16.48
CA ASN A 68 -13.00 -8.85 -17.46
C ASN A 68 -11.60 -9.23 -17.98
N SER A 69 -10.52 -8.84 -17.29
CA SER A 69 -9.14 -9.12 -17.72
C SER A 69 -8.55 -10.41 -17.16
N GLY A 70 -9.39 -11.29 -16.61
CA GLY A 70 -8.98 -12.57 -16.04
C GLY A 70 -8.42 -12.44 -14.62
N TYR A 71 -7.62 -13.42 -14.21
CA TYR A 71 -7.09 -13.52 -12.85
C TYR A 71 -5.86 -12.63 -12.65
N TYR A 72 -5.82 -11.92 -11.51
CA TYR A 72 -4.63 -11.21 -11.05
C TYR A 72 -3.99 -12.01 -9.91
N TYR A 73 -2.73 -12.37 -10.10
CA TYR A 73 -1.89 -12.92 -9.05
C TYR A 73 -1.10 -11.77 -8.41
N VAL A 74 -1.36 -11.48 -7.14
CA VAL A 74 -0.74 -10.36 -6.42
C VAL A 74 0.06 -10.87 -5.23
N VAL A 75 1.29 -10.38 -5.10
CA VAL A 75 2.18 -10.64 -3.95
C VAL A 75 2.69 -9.31 -3.42
N ILE A 76 2.59 -9.11 -2.10
CA ILE A 76 3.17 -7.98 -1.39
C ILE A 76 4.34 -8.51 -0.56
N ARG A 77 5.55 -8.04 -0.85
CA ARG A 77 6.75 -8.35 -0.06
C ARG A 77 7.01 -7.22 0.93
N VAL A 78 7.01 -7.54 2.22
CA VAL A 78 7.25 -6.62 3.33
C VAL A 78 7.87 -7.38 4.51
N LEU A 79 8.81 -6.76 5.23
CA LEU A 79 9.62 -7.36 6.30
C LEU A 79 10.27 -8.68 5.87
N ASP A 80 10.83 -8.71 4.65
CA ASP A 80 11.42 -9.90 4.02
C ASP A 80 10.48 -11.12 3.88
N LYS A 81 9.17 -10.92 4.06
CA LYS A 81 8.15 -11.94 3.86
C LYS A 81 7.35 -11.66 2.60
N ASN A 82 6.88 -12.72 1.95
CA ASN A 82 6.03 -12.62 0.77
C ASN A 82 4.60 -13.00 1.14
N PHE A 83 3.68 -12.05 1.02
CA PHE A 83 2.26 -12.25 1.25
C PHE A 83 1.53 -12.36 -0.08
N ARG A 84 1.06 -13.55 -0.41
CA ARG A 84 0.21 -13.76 -1.60
C ARG A 84 -1.24 -13.42 -1.25
N VAL A 85 -1.91 -12.66 -2.11
CA VAL A 85 -3.36 -12.48 -2.03
C VAL A 85 -4.06 -13.78 -2.44
N LEU A 86 -4.86 -14.34 -1.54
CA LEU A 86 -5.64 -15.56 -1.77
C LEU A 86 -7.03 -15.25 -2.32
N GLU A 87 -7.69 -14.27 -1.70
CA GLU A 87 -9.05 -13.87 -2.03
C GLU A 87 -9.08 -12.37 -2.31
N SER A 88 -9.75 -12.01 -3.40
CA SER A 88 -9.83 -10.63 -3.89
C SER A 88 -11.09 -10.42 -4.72
N GLU A 89 -11.58 -9.19 -4.73
CA GLU A 89 -12.62 -8.73 -5.64
C GLU A 89 -12.04 -7.67 -6.57
N THR A 90 -12.31 -7.77 -7.87
CA THR A 90 -11.89 -6.75 -8.85
C THR A 90 -13.09 -6.01 -9.39
N MET A 91 -13.12 -4.69 -9.19
CA MET A 91 -14.14 -3.80 -9.71
C MET A 91 -13.47 -2.60 -10.35
N ASN A 92 -13.58 -2.47 -11.68
CA ASN A 92 -13.14 -1.32 -12.51
C ASN A 92 -12.23 -0.30 -11.80
N GLY A 93 -10.94 -0.56 -11.80
CA GLY A 93 -9.94 0.33 -11.21
C GLY A 93 -9.56 -0.01 -9.77
N ASN A 94 -10.20 -0.99 -9.15
CA ASN A 94 -10.00 -1.39 -7.76
C ASN A 94 -9.80 -2.90 -7.65
N TYR A 95 -8.70 -3.30 -7.00
CA TYR A 95 -8.42 -4.66 -6.59
C TYR A 95 -8.51 -4.76 -5.07
N LYS A 96 -9.67 -5.14 -4.56
CA LYS A 96 -9.96 -5.28 -3.13
C LYS A 96 -9.36 -6.60 -2.63
N ILE A 97 -8.56 -6.51 -1.57
CA ILE A 97 -7.90 -7.64 -0.94
C ILE A 97 -8.75 -8.10 0.23
N LEU A 98 -9.07 -9.39 0.30
CA LEU A 98 -9.90 -9.98 1.35
C LEU A 98 -9.08 -10.87 2.31
N GLU A 99 -8.13 -11.62 1.76
CA GLU A 99 -7.28 -12.54 2.52
C GLU A 99 -5.90 -12.66 1.89
N LEU A 100 -4.86 -12.72 2.73
CA LEU A 100 -3.48 -12.92 2.33
C LEU A 100 -2.90 -14.16 3.01
N LYS A 101 -1.82 -14.69 2.44
CA LYS A 101 -1.07 -15.82 2.98
C LYS A 101 0.41 -15.56 2.95
N ASP A 102 1.08 -15.73 4.09
CA ASP A 102 2.54 -15.82 4.13
C ASP A 102 2.96 -17.09 3.39
N ILE A 103 3.68 -16.94 2.28
CA ILE A 103 4.06 -18.05 1.42
C ILE A 103 5.00 -19.02 2.15
N ALA A 104 5.88 -18.51 3.01
CA ALA A 104 6.87 -19.33 3.69
C ALA A 104 6.26 -20.13 4.85
N LYS A 105 5.38 -19.49 5.62
CA LYS A 105 4.77 -20.10 6.81
C LYS A 105 3.45 -20.80 6.56
N ASN A 106 2.85 -20.56 5.39
CA ASN A 106 1.51 -21.05 5.04
C ASN A 106 0.37 -20.45 5.89
N ASP A 107 0.68 -19.48 6.76
CA ASP A 107 -0.26 -18.78 7.63
C ASP A 107 -1.17 -17.85 6.83
N LYS A 108 -2.46 -17.85 7.15
CA LYS A 108 -3.47 -16.95 6.57
C LYS A 108 -3.65 -15.72 7.44
N TYR A 109 -3.83 -14.57 6.78
CA TYR A 109 -4.01 -13.27 7.41
C TYR A 109 -5.25 -12.59 6.85
N LYS A 110 -6.13 -12.16 7.76
CA LYS A 110 -7.14 -11.15 7.42
C LYS A 110 -6.47 -9.79 7.24
N VAL A 111 -7.17 -8.89 6.55
CA VAL A 111 -6.68 -7.55 6.19
C VAL A 111 -6.12 -6.81 7.39
N GLU A 112 -6.85 -6.74 8.51
CA GLU A 112 -6.40 -6.00 9.70
C GLU A 112 -5.07 -6.50 10.27
N ASP A 113 -4.86 -7.81 10.30
CA ASP A 113 -3.62 -8.38 10.82
C ASP A 113 -2.46 -8.15 9.86
N PHE A 114 -2.71 -8.23 8.56
CA PHE A 114 -1.72 -7.84 7.56
C PHE A 114 -1.34 -6.36 7.67
N LEU A 115 -2.30 -5.46 7.89
CA LEU A 115 -2.02 -4.03 8.05
C LEU A 115 -1.16 -3.72 9.28
N LYS A 116 -1.28 -4.52 10.36
CA LYS A 116 -0.38 -4.43 11.53
C LYS A 116 1.06 -4.82 11.19
N ILE A 117 1.27 -5.64 10.16
CA ILE A 117 2.60 -6.03 9.64
C ILE A 117 3.10 -4.95 8.69
N LEU A 118 2.29 -4.55 7.70
CA LEU A 118 2.64 -3.56 6.67
C LEU A 118 3.21 -2.29 7.31
N ARG A 119 2.51 -1.73 8.30
CA ARG A 119 2.90 -0.48 8.97
C ARG A 119 4.19 -0.53 9.80
N LYS A 120 4.85 -1.69 9.92
CA LYS A 120 6.09 -1.83 10.72
C LYS A 120 7.35 -1.70 9.87
N ASP A 121 7.22 -1.75 8.55
CA ASP A 121 8.35 -1.61 7.63
C ASP A 121 8.44 -0.18 7.10
N ILE A 122 9.57 0.14 6.48
CA ILE A 122 9.84 1.41 5.80
C ILE A 122 9.44 1.37 4.32
N SER A 123 9.26 0.17 3.74
CA SER A 123 8.85 0.01 2.34
C SER A 123 8.24 -1.36 2.07
N CYS A 124 7.60 -1.52 0.91
CA CYS A 124 7.22 -2.83 0.39
C CYS A 124 7.34 -2.90 -1.14
N ILE A 125 7.44 -4.12 -1.66
CA ILE A 125 7.40 -4.40 -3.10
C ILE A 125 6.08 -5.08 -3.43
N VAL A 126 5.40 -4.59 -4.46
CA VAL A 126 4.15 -5.16 -4.97
C VAL A 126 4.42 -5.80 -6.31
N THR A 127 4.16 -7.10 -6.43
CA THR A 127 4.24 -7.84 -7.69
C THR A 127 2.84 -8.20 -8.16
N ILE A 128 2.51 -7.84 -9.39
CA ILE A 128 1.23 -8.16 -10.02
C ILE A 128 1.51 -8.94 -11.30
N LYS A 129 0.89 -10.11 -11.43
CA LYS A 129 0.88 -10.89 -12.66
C LYS A 129 -0.56 -10.99 -13.17
N ASN A 130 -0.75 -10.67 -14.45
CA ASN A 130 -1.99 -10.92 -15.18
C ASN A 130 -1.64 -11.56 -16.53
N ASN A 131 -2.13 -12.78 -16.75
CA ASN A 131 -1.74 -13.61 -17.90
C ASN A 131 -0.20 -13.73 -18.01
N ASN A 132 0.39 -13.27 -19.12
CA ASN A 132 1.83 -13.31 -19.37
C ASN A 132 2.57 -12.04 -18.95
N LYS A 133 1.85 -11.02 -18.46
CA LYS A 133 2.46 -9.75 -18.02
C LYS A 133 2.72 -9.80 -16.52
N ILE A 134 3.95 -9.45 -16.13
CA ILE A 134 4.37 -9.27 -14.74
C ILE A 134 4.87 -7.84 -14.59
N ILE A 135 4.37 -7.14 -13.57
CA ILE A 135 4.84 -5.82 -13.18
C ILE A 135 5.22 -5.85 -11.69
N GLN A 136 6.26 -5.09 -11.35
CA GLN A 136 6.71 -4.92 -9.97
C GLN A 136 6.81 -3.44 -9.66
N GLY A 137 6.29 -3.06 -8.50
CA GLY A 137 6.25 -1.69 -8.02
C GLY A 137 6.78 -1.58 -6.61
N PHE A 138 7.24 -0.40 -6.26
CA PHE A 138 7.77 -0.05 -4.96
C PHE A 138 6.82 0.91 -4.25
N SER A 139 6.60 0.73 -2.96
CA SER A 139 5.88 1.70 -2.13
C SER A 139 6.72 1.99 -0.91
N SER A 140 7.06 3.27 -0.67
CA SER A 140 7.57 3.65 0.63
C SER A 140 6.39 3.72 1.62
N LEU A 141 6.68 3.24 2.82
CA LEU A 141 5.74 3.14 3.92
C LEU A 141 5.98 4.25 4.95
N GLU A 142 6.75 5.27 4.58
CA GLU A 142 6.94 6.47 5.38
C GLU A 142 5.60 7.20 5.61
N GLY A 143 5.29 7.47 6.87
CA GLY A 143 3.98 8.01 7.29
C GLY A 143 2.84 6.99 7.32
N SER A 144 3.03 5.77 6.80
CA SER A 144 2.03 4.69 6.87
C SER A 144 1.66 4.30 8.31
N PRO A 145 2.56 4.31 9.32
CA PRO A 145 2.15 3.97 10.68
C PRO A 145 1.05 4.87 11.21
N GLN A 146 1.17 6.19 11.00
CA GLN A 146 0.18 7.17 11.42
C GLN A 146 -1.12 7.02 10.61
N ALA A 147 -1.00 6.94 9.27
CA ALA A 147 -2.14 6.84 8.37
C ALA A 147 -2.98 5.55 8.58
N ILE A 148 -2.33 4.40 8.68
CA ILE A 148 -3.00 3.11 8.91
C ILE A 148 -3.62 3.08 10.31
N ASN A 149 -2.93 3.61 11.34
CA ASN A 149 -3.51 3.70 12.68
C ASN A 149 -4.74 4.61 12.74
N TYR A 150 -4.75 5.71 11.99
CA TYR A 150 -5.91 6.60 11.90
C TYR A 150 -7.15 5.84 11.43
N VAL A 151 -7.01 4.98 10.40
CA VAL A 151 -8.11 4.16 9.90
C VAL A 151 -8.51 3.05 10.87
N LEU A 152 -7.54 2.33 11.44
CA LEU A 152 -7.83 1.19 12.33
C LEU A 152 -8.54 1.60 13.63
N ARG A 153 -8.26 2.80 14.15
CA ARG A 153 -8.79 3.30 15.44
C ARG A 153 -10.16 3.99 15.34
N TRP A 154 -10.62 4.31 14.14
CA TRP A 154 -11.89 4.99 13.91
C TRP A 154 -13.07 4.03 14.04
#